data_AF-A0A533ICK1-F1
#
_entry.id   AF-A0A533ICK1-F1
#
_cell.length_a   1.000
_cell.length_b   1.000
_cell.length_c   1.000
_cell.angle_alpha   90.00
_cell.angle_beta   90.00
_cell.angle_gamma   90.00
#
_symmetry.space_group_name_H-M   'P 1'
#
loop_
_entity.id
_entity.type
_entity.pdbx_description
1 polymer ?
#
loop_
_entity_poly.entity_id
_entity_poly.type
_entity_poly.pdbx_seq_one_letter_code
_entity_poly.pdbx_strand_id
1 'polypeptide(L)'
;MRPVLFGIAALAMMQANVAFGQAAEACGISEELLLHCTLDNGTRQLGLCLSGNRVSYAFGPDFTAPELTMLRDLTKIEYHPFAWASRTIFESVTLMNADTSYEIWSSAERHIPEGQTEGGVIVTLPNAEPRHFHCDQGSVWPPDPIDGLGLLNTVVPGADG
;
A
#
# COMPACT_ATOMS: atom_id res chain seq x y z
N MET A 1 -39.33 52.70 23.73
CA MET A 1 -39.48 51.32 23.23
C MET A 1 -38.34 51.04 22.23
N ARG A 2 -37.68 49.88 22.36
CA ARG A 2 -36.51 49.33 21.61
C ARG A 2 -36.84 49.08 20.12
N PRO A 3 -35.90 48.74 19.18
CA PRO A 3 -34.53 48.24 19.40
C PRO A 3 -33.40 48.77 18.50
N VAL A 4 -32.20 48.43 18.97
CA VAL A 4 -30.87 48.52 18.36
C VAL A 4 -30.70 47.42 17.30
N LEU A 5 -30.16 47.75 16.11
CA LEU A 5 -29.69 46.77 15.14
C LEU A 5 -28.16 46.67 15.21
N PHE A 6 -27.68 45.59 15.84
CA PHE A 6 -26.30 45.11 15.73
C PHE A 6 -26.17 44.29 14.44
N GLY A 7 -25.48 44.84 13.44
CA GLY A 7 -25.03 44.08 12.28
C GLY A 7 -23.74 43.33 12.63
N ILE A 8 -23.86 42.04 12.93
CA ILE A 8 -22.71 41.15 13.10
C ILE A 8 -22.14 40.88 11.70
N ALA A 9 -20.94 41.40 11.44
CA ALA A 9 -20.18 41.09 10.24
C ALA A 9 -19.77 39.62 10.24
N ALA A 10 -19.93 38.99 9.07
CA ALA A 10 -19.79 37.57 8.81
C ALA A 10 -18.50 36.93 9.36
N LEU A 11 -18.66 35.85 10.12
CA LEU A 11 -17.61 34.85 10.31
C LEU A 11 -17.37 34.16 8.94
N ALA A 12 -16.23 34.45 8.32
CA ALA A 12 -15.69 33.60 7.27
C ALA A 12 -15.14 32.32 7.93
N MET A 13 -15.97 31.27 7.98
CA MET A 13 -15.53 29.94 8.33
C MET A 13 -14.69 29.40 7.17
N MET A 14 -13.37 29.55 7.28
CA MET A 14 -12.41 28.87 6.42
C MET A 14 -12.45 27.39 6.79
N GLN A 15 -13.33 26.63 6.14
CA GLN A 15 -13.39 25.17 6.31
C GLN A 15 -12.18 24.57 5.60
N ALA A 16 -11.17 24.18 6.39
CA ALA A 16 -10.09 23.33 5.91
C ALA A 16 -10.70 21.97 5.54
N ASN A 17 -10.86 21.72 4.24
CA ASN A 17 -11.11 20.39 3.72
C ASN A 17 -9.85 19.56 4.00
N VAL A 18 -9.85 18.84 5.13
CA VAL A 18 -8.89 17.77 5.37
C VAL A 18 -9.26 16.65 4.41
N ALA A 19 -8.52 16.54 3.31
CA ALA A 19 -8.58 15.37 2.44
C ALA A 19 -7.98 14.21 3.23
N PHE A 20 -8.82 13.44 3.92
CA PHE A 20 -8.46 12.10 4.36
C PHE A 20 -8.35 11.24 3.11
N GLY A 21 -7.12 10.99 2.63
CA GLY A 21 -6.87 10.02 1.57
C GLY A 21 -7.39 8.67 2.01
N GLN A 22 -8.39 8.14 1.30
CA GLN A 22 -9.01 6.86 1.61
C GLN A 22 -8.11 5.71 1.14
N ALA A 23 -7.06 5.38 1.91
CA ALA A 23 -6.37 4.09 1.76
C ALA A 23 -7.32 2.90 1.99
N ALA A 24 -8.48 3.16 2.64
CA ALA A 24 -9.51 2.19 3.01
C ALA A 24 -10.41 1.70 1.85
N GLU A 25 -10.20 2.12 0.60
CA GLU A 25 -10.93 1.55 -0.55
C GLU A 25 -10.16 0.44 -1.29
N ALA A 26 -8.91 0.17 -0.90
CA ALA A 26 -8.11 -0.88 -1.54
C ALA A 26 -8.56 -2.30 -1.16
N CYS A 27 -9.05 -2.48 0.07
CA CYS A 27 -9.41 -3.77 0.64
C CYS A 27 -10.85 -3.79 1.14
N GLY A 28 -11.50 -4.95 1.05
CA GLY A 28 -12.83 -5.15 1.62
C GLY A 28 -12.85 -5.11 3.16
N ILE A 29 -14.04 -4.97 3.75
CA ILE A 29 -14.24 -4.84 5.22
C ILE A 29 -13.66 -6.02 6.03
N SER A 30 -13.49 -7.20 5.41
CA SER A 30 -12.98 -8.41 6.07
C SER A 30 -11.61 -8.84 5.53
N GLU A 31 -10.89 -7.91 4.92
CA GLU A 31 -9.56 -8.14 4.36
C GLU A 31 -8.54 -7.29 5.12
N GLU A 32 -7.35 -7.84 5.33
CA GLU A 32 -6.23 -7.11 5.92
C GLU A 32 -5.46 -6.41 4.80
N LEU A 33 -5.19 -5.12 4.97
CA LEU A 33 -4.40 -4.34 4.02
C LEU A 33 -2.91 -4.62 4.25
N LEU A 34 -2.27 -5.27 3.28
CA LEU A 34 -0.84 -5.58 3.34
C LEU A 34 0.02 -4.43 2.80
N LEU A 35 -0.42 -3.79 1.72
CA LEU A 35 0.26 -2.63 1.13
C LEU A 35 -0.69 -1.86 0.22
N HIS A 36 -0.75 -0.55 0.37
CA HIS A 36 -1.36 0.41 -0.55
C HIS A 36 -0.39 1.55 -0.78
N CYS A 37 -0.32 2.05 -2.01
CA CYS A 37 0.36 3.29 -2.29
C CYS A 37 -0.11 3.90 -3.61
N THR A 38 0.20 5.18 -3.80
CA THR A 38 0.04 5.85 -5.09
C THR A 38 1.34 5.82 -5.89
N LEU A 39 1.22 5.97 -7.20
CA LEU A 39 2.32 6.08 -8.15
C LEU A 39 2.02 7.20 -9.15
N ASP A 40 3.05 7.65 -9.85
CA ASP A 40 2.96 8.66 -10.90
C ASP A 40 2.28 9.95 -10.39
N ASN A 41 2.70 10.43 -9.22
CA ASN A 41 2.16 11.61 -8.52
C ASN A 41 0.65 11.51 -8.24
N GLY A 42 0.19 10.37 -7.74
CA GLY A 42 -1.21 10.16 -7.38
C GLY A 42 -2.12 9.78 -8.53
N THR A 43 -1.60 9.62 -9.76
CA THR A 43 -2.46 9.30 -10.91
C THR A 43 -2.77 7.81 -11.00
N ARG A 44 -1.97 6.98 -10.34
CA ARG A 44 -2.14 5.52 -10.26
C ARG A 44 -2.04 5.07 -8.81
N GLN A 45 -2.57 3.88 -8.56
CA GLN A 45 -2.48 3.23 -7.26
C GLN A 45 -2.25 1.75 -7.41
N LEU A 46 -1.63 1.17 -6.39
CA LEU A 46 -1.54 -0.27 -6.21
C LEU A 46 -2.03 -0.63 -4.81
N GLY A 47 -2.67 -1.79 -4.71
CA GLY A 47 -3.19 -2.32 -3.45
C GLY A 47 -2.96 -3.82 -3.38
N LEU A 48 -2.63 -4.29 -2.18
CA LEU A 48 -2.44 -5.69 -1.84
C LEU A 48 -3.17 -6.00 -0.54
N CYS A 49 -4.08 -6.96 -0.58
CA CYS A 49 -4.90 -7.35 0.57
C CYS A 49 -4.77 -8.84 0.84
N LEU A 50 -4.91 -9.22 2.11
CA LEU A 50 -4.99 -10.60 2.57
C LEU A 50 -6.43 -10.93 2.96
N SER A 51 -6.97 -12.01 2.40
CA SER A 51 -8.31 -12.52 2.69
C SER A 51 -8.25 -14.03 2.88
N GLY A 52 -8.31 -14.47 4.14
CA GLY A 52 -8.17 -15.87 4.50
C GLY A 52 -6.82 -16.45 4.04
N ASN A 53 -6.85 -17.36 3.06
CA ASN A 53 -5.66 -18.03 2.51
C ASN A 53 -5.24 -17.48 1.13
N ARG A 54 -5.64 -16.25 0.79
CA ARG A 54 -5.37 -15.63 -0.50
C ARG A 54 -4.90 -14.20 -0.35
N VAL A 55 -4.08 -13.77 -1.29
CA VAL A 55 -3.77 -12.36 -1.53
C VAL A 55 -4.45 -11.87 -2.79
N SER A 56 -5.07 -10.70 -2.71
CA SER A 56 -5.57 -9.95 -3.86
C SER A 56 -4.64 -8.80 -4.16
N TYR A 57 -4.40 -8.53 -5.44
CA TYR A 57 -3.62 -7.41 -5.93
C TYR A 57 -4.46 -6.62 -6.93
N ALA A 58 -4.39 -5.30 -6.85
CA ALA A 58 -5.00 -4.39 -7.80
C ALA A 58 -4.01 -3.30 -8.20
N PHE A 59 -4.03 -2.92 -9.47
CA PHE A 59 -3.23 -1.83 -10.01
C PHE A 59 -4.02 -1.09 -11.09
N GLY A 60 -3.99 0.24 -11.08
CA GLY A 60 -4.67 1.04 -12.09
C GLY A 60 -4.74 2.52 -11.74
N PRO A 61 -5.53 3.31 -12.49
CA PRO A 61 -5.73 4.71 -12.20
C PRO A 61 -6.47 4.89 -10.88
N ASP A 62 -6.15 5.97 -10.18
CA ASP A 62 -6.86 6.32 -8.95
C ASP A 62 -8.35 6.62 -9.24
N PHE A 63 -9.23 6.31 -8.28
CA PHE A 63 -10.70 6.51 -8.35
C PHE A 63 -11.45 5.83 -9.52
N THR A 64 -10.82 4.89 -10.22
CA THR A 64 -11.46 4.14 -11.32
C THR A 64 -11.24 2.63 -11.19
N ALA A 65 -11.85 1.86 -12.08
CA ALA A 65 -11.67 0.41 -12.10
C ALA A 65 -10.18 0.05 -12.34
N PRO A 66 -9.60 -0.90 -11.57
CA PRO A 66 -8.22 -1.32 -11.78
C PRO A 66 -8.02 -1.89 -13.19
N GLU A 67 -6.87 -1.58 -13.79
CA GLU A 67 -6.45 -2.13 -15.08
C GLU A 67 -5.98 -3.57 -14.96
N LEU A 68 -5.41 -3.92 -13.81
CA LEU A 68 -4.92 -5.25 -13.49
C LEU A 68 -5.42 -5.66 -12.11
N THR A 69 -6.02 -6.85 -12.04
CA THR A 69 -6.36 -7.51 -10.78
C THR A 69 -5.82 -8.93 -10.78
N MET A 70 -5.37 -9.39 -9.62
CA MET A 70 -4.93 -10.76 -9.41
C MET A 70 -5.44 -11.28 -8.07
N LEU A 71 -5.72 -12.58 -8.03
CA LEU A 71 -6.01 -13.30 -6.79
C LEU A 71 -5.13 -14.55 -6.78
N ARG A 72 -4.37 -14.75 -5.71
CA ARG A 72 -3.44 -15.87 -5.57
C ARG A 72 -3.59 -16.53 -4.21
N ASP A 73 -3.60 -17.86 -4.19
CA ASP A 73 -3.50 -18.61 -2.93
C ASP A 73 -2.11 -18.43 -2.33
N LEU A 74 -1.99 -18.38 -1.00
CA LEU A 74 -0.70 -18.23 -0.30
C LEU A 74 0.32 -19.34 -0.61
N THR A 75 -0.13 -20.49 -1.12
CA THR A 75 0.76 -21.58 -1.56
C THR A 75 1.36 -21.36 -2.96
N LYS A 76 0.97 -20.29 -3.65
CA LYS A 76 1.35 -19.94 -5.02
C LYS A 76 2.08 -18.60 -5.13
N ILE A 77 2.38 -17.98 -3.99
CA ILE A 77 3.19 -16.77 -3.92
C ILE A 77 4.57 -17.13 -3.42
N GLU A 78 5.54 -16.30 -3.75
CA GLU A 78 6.87 -16.35 -3.16
C GLU A 78 6.98 -15.14 -2.23
N TYR A 79 7.11 -15.40 -0.92
CA TYR A 79 7.23 -14.36 0.08
C TYR A 79 8.66 -14.36 0.62
N HIS A 80 9.28 -13.19 0.60
CA HIS A 80 10.60 -12.94 1.15
C HIS A 80 10.44 -12.13 2.45
N PRO A 81 10.50 -12.81 3.62
CA PRO A 81 10.42 -12.12 4.89
C PRO A 81 11.68 -11.30 5.15
N PHE A 82 11.57 -10.28 5.99
CA PHE A 82 12.75 -9.50 6.35
C PHE A 82 13.70 -10.31 7.23
N ALA A 83 15.00 -10.12 7.04
CA ALA A 83 15.99 -10.71 7.93
C ALA A 83 16.04 -9.95 9.27
N TRP A 84 15.69 -10.60 10.39
CA TRP A 84 15.66 -9.98 11.73
C TRP A 84 16.97 -9.33 12.19
N ALA A 85 18.10 -9.76 11.62
CA ALA A 85 19.42 -9.17 11.86
C ALA A 85 19.69 -7.87 11.07
N SER A 86 18.84 -7.55 10.09
CA SER A 86 18.95 -6.35 9.27
C SER A 86 18.54 -5.09 10.04
N ARG A 87 19.16 -3.97 9.65
CA ARG A 87 18.77 -2.61 10.08
C ARG A 87 17.66 -2.04 9.22
N THR A 88 17.51 -2.53 8.00
CA THR A 88 16.44 -2.17 7.08
C THR A 88 15.45 -3.33 7.07
N ILE A 89 14.20 -3.05 7.42
CA ILE A 89 13.08 -3.97 7.18
C ILE A 89 12.83 -3.89 5.70
N PHE A 90 13.10 -4.98 4.98
CA PHE A 90 12.75 -5.12 3.57
C PHE A 90 11.97 -6.42 3.45
N GLU A 91 10.76 -6.32 2.92
CA GLU A 91 9.87 -7.46 2.70
C GLU A 91 9.34 -7.39 1.28
N SER A 92 9.17 -8.55 0.64
CA SER A 92 8.54 -8.61 -0.66
C SER A 92 7.69 -9.86 -0.84
N VAL A 93 6.69 -9.73 -1.72
CA VAL A 93 5.86 -10.83 -2.16
C VAL A 93 5.77 -10.80 -3.68
N THR A 94 6.06 -11.94 -4.29
CA THR A 94 6.02 -12.11 -5.74
C THR A 94 4.76 -12.85 -6.15
N LEU A 95 3.99 -12.21 -7.04
CA LEU A 95 2.81 -12.77 -7.69
C LEU A 95 3.13 -13.07 -9.15
N MET A 96 2.79 -14.28 -9.61
CA MET A 96 2.92 -14.66 -11.02
C MET A 96 1.64 -14.39 -11.80
N ASN A 97 1.73 -13.80 -12.99
CA ASN A 97 0.67 -13.75 -13.98
C ASN A 97 1.18 -14.32 -15.31
N ALA A 98 0.81 -15.58 -15.61
CA ALA A 98 1.51 -16.39 -16.60
C ALA A 98 3.02 -16.34 -16.36
N ASP A 99 3.80 -15.87 -17.34
CA ASP A 99 5.27 -15.81 -17.25
C ASP A 99 5.79 -14.45 -16.77
N THR A 100 4.91 -13.53 -16.35
CA THR A 100 5.30 -12.22 -15.79
C THR A 100 5.28 -12.27 -14.26
N SER A 101 6.37 -11.83 -13.62
CA SER A 101 6.42 -11.67 -12.16
C SER A 101 6.15 -10.24 -11.74
N TYR A 102 5.48 -10.10 -10.60
CA TYR A 102 5.18 -8.84 -9.93
C TYR A 102 5.66 -8.97 -8.50
N GLU A 103 6.83 -8.42 -8.18
CA GLU A 103 7.37 -8.36 -6.83
C GLU A 103 6.92 -7.07 -6.16
N ILE A 104 5.96 -7.18 -5.25
CA ILE A 104 5.47 -6.07 -4.44
C ILE A 104 6.36 -6.00 -3.20
N TRP A 105 6.88 -4.83 -2.86
CA TRP A 105 7.84 -4.67 -1.76
C TRP A 105 7.56 -3.43 -0.92
N SER A 106 8.00 -3.47 0.34
CA SER A 106 8.10 -2.32 1.23
C SER A 106 9.40 -2.35 2.02
N SER A 107 9.95 -1.16 2.29
CA SER A 107 11.23 -0.99 2.95
C SER A 107 11.23 0.17 3.93
N ALA A 108 11.76 -0.03 5.13
CA ALA A 108 11.93 1.01 6.14
C ALA A 108 13.17 0.78 7.02
N GLU A 109 13.82 1.85 7.46
CA GLU A 109 14.88 1.74 8.47
C GLU A 109 14.27 1.47 9.87
N ARG A 110 14.81 0.46 10.57
CA ARG A 110 14.37 0.13 11.92
C ARG A 110 14.66 1.30 12.87
N HIS A 111 13.67 1.67 13.66
CA HIS A 111 13.76 2.67 14.74
C HIS A 111 14.03 4.11 14.28
N ILE A 112 13.81 4.46 13.01
CA ILE A 112 13.86 5.87 12.57
C ILE A 112 12.43 6.44 12.55
N PRO A 113 12.06 7.31 13.50
CA PRO A 113 10.70 7.86 13.59
C PRO A 113 10.32 8.76 12.40
N GLU A 114 11.29 9.15 11.59
CA GLU A 114 11.14 9.98 10.39
C GLU A 114 11.42 9.21 9.08
N GLY A 115 11.80 7.93 9.17
CA GLY A 115 12.06 7.10 7.99
C GLY A 115 10.75 6.84 7.28
N GLN A 116 10.56 7.47 6.12
CA GLN A 116 9.39 7.20 5.30
C GLN A 116 9.57 5.83 4.68
N THR A 117 8.57 4.98 4.87
CA THR A 117 8.53 3.68 4.21
C THR A 117 8.49 3.89 2.70
N GLU A 118 9.42 3.25 2.03
CA GLU A 118 9.44 3.12 0.58
C GLU A 118 8.70 1.85 0.20
N GLY A 119 8.19 1.81 -1.02
CA GLY A 119 7.55 0.63 -1.55
C GLY A 119 7.41 0.71 -3.04
N GLY A 120 6.86 -0.34 -3.62
CA GLY A 120 6.54 -0.35 -5.04
C GLY A 120 6.27 -1.74 -5.57
N VAL A 121 6.35 -1.83 -6.89
CA VAL A 121 6.27 -3.09 -7.62
C VAL A 121 7.40 -3.18 -8.65
N ILE A 122 8.07 -4.32 -8.69
CA ILE A 122 9.03 -4.68 -9.72
C ILE A 122 8.34 -5.66 -10.66
N VAL A 123 8.25 -5.30 -11.94
CA VAL A 123 7.59 -6.12 -12.96
C VAL A 123 8.65 -6.69 -13.90
N THR A 124 8.73 -8.01 -13.97
CA THR A 124 9.68 -8.72 -14.85
C THR A 124 8.91 -9.52 -15.89
N LEU A 125 9.07 -9.12 -17.16
CA LEU A 125 8.54 -9.87 -18.30
C LEU A 125 9.52 -10.99 -18.70
N PRO A 126 9.07 -12.03 -19.41
CA PRO A 126 9.94 -13.07 -19.92
C PRO A 126 11.07 -12.50 -20.77
N ASN A 127 12.32 -12.82 -20.41
CA ASN A 127 13.52 -12.38 -21.12
C ASN A 127 13.67 -10.86 -21.24
N ALA A 128 13.14 -10.10 -20.29
CA ALA A 128 13.30 -8.64 -20.23
C ALA A 128 13.92 -8.21 -18.90
N GLU A 129 14.52 -7.02 -18.91
CA GLU A 129 15.01 -6.39 -17.68
C GLU A 129 13.84 -6.02 -16.75
N PRO A 130 14.04 -6.13 -15.41
CA PRO A 130 13.05 -5.71 -14.44
C PRO A 130 12.69 -4.23 -14.58
N ARG A 131 11.41 -3.91 -14.48
CA ARG A 131 10.91 -2.53 -14.45
C ARG A 131 10.44 -2.18 -13.05
N HIS A 132 11.02 -1.12 -12.50
CA HIS A 132 10.74 -0.67 -11.14
C HIS A 132 9.70 0.46 -11.18
N PHE A 133 8.61 0.27 -10.44
CA PHE A 133 7.61 1.30 -10.20
C PHE A 133 7.62 1.61 -8.72
N HIS A 134 8.06 2.81 -8.37
CA HIS A 134 8.16 3.26 -6.98
C HIS A 134 6.86 3.94 -6.57
N CYS A 135 6.46 3.70 -5.32
CA CYS A 135 5.40 4.47 -4.69
C CYS A 135 5.81 5.94 -4.57
N ASP A 136 4.82 6.84 -4.67
CA ASP A 136 5.03 8.25 -4.37
C ASP A 136 5.47 8.41 -2.91
N GLN A 137 6.35 9.37 -2.66
CA GLN A 137 6.89 9.62 -1.34
C GLN A 137 5.78 9.83 -0.29
N GLY A 138 5.82 9.07 0.80
CA GLY A 138 4.85 9.15 1.90
C GLY A 138 3.48 8.56 1.61
N SER A 139 3.28 7.90 0.46
CA SER A 139 2.00 7.28 0.10
C SER A 139 1.84 5.84 0.57
N VAL A 140 2.92 5.20 1.05
CA VAL A 140 2.89 3.79 1.48
C VAL A 140 2.09 3.63 2.77
N TRP A 141 1.16 2.68 2.75
CA TRP A 141 0.36 2.28 3.89
C TRP A 141 0.18 0.76 3.95
N PRO A 142 0.26 0.09 5.11
CA PRO A 142 0.66 0.64 6.41
C PRO A 142 2.07 1.22 6.39
N PRO A 143 2.35 2.23 7.23
CA PRO A 143 3.65 2.88 7.24
C PRO A 143 4.73 2.02 7.90
N ASP A 144 4.39 1.01 8.70
CA ASP A 144 5.35 0.01 9.17
C ASP A 144 5.23 -1.24 8.28
N PRO A 145 6.30 -1.67 7.56
CA PRO A 145 6.27 -2.90 6.77
C PRO A 145 5.81 -4.13 7.57
N ILE A 146 6.13 -4.19 8.87
CA ILE A 146 5.76 -5.32 9.74
C ILE A 146 4.24 -5.41 9.92
N ASP A 147 3.56 -4.25 9.99
CA ASP A 147 2.10 -4.16 10.08
C ASP A 147 1.42 -4.40 8.71
N GLY A 148 2.19 -4.41 7.62
CA GLY A 148 1.75 -4.65 6.26
C GLY A 148 2.16 -6.03 5.74
N LEU A 149 3.17 -6.07 4.86
CA LEU A 149 3.69 -7.32 4.29
C LEU A 149 4.16 -8.30 5.36
N GLY A 150 4.64 -7.82 6.51
CA GLY A 150 5.09 -8.65 7.63
C GLY A 150 4.00 -9.52 8.26
N LEU A 151 2.71 -9.23 8.02
CA LEU A 151 1.62 -10.13 8.41
C LEU A 151 1.74 -11.51 7.74
N LEU A 152 2.35 -11.58 6.55
CA LEU A 152 2.56 -12.83 5.82
C LEU A 152 3.47 -13.82 6.55
N ASN A 153 4.34 -13.35 7.46
CA ASN A 153 5.17 -14.21 8.32
C ASN A 153 4.35 -15.22 9.13
N THR A 154 3.09 -14.91 9.45
CA THR A 154 2.23 -15.76 10.28
C THR A 154 1.34 -16.72 9.50
N VAL A 155 1.16 -16.48 8.20
CA VAL A 155 0.18 -17.19 7.37
C VAL A 155 0.81 -17.91 6.18
N VAL A 156 2.00 -17.51 5.72
CA VAL A 156 2.74 -18.21 4.67
C VAL A 156 3.54 -19.36 5.30
N PRO A 157 3.29 -20.63 4.90
CA PRO A 157 4.01 -21.77 5.47
C PRO A 157 5.52 -21.69 5.20
N GLY A 158 6.33 -21.82 6.25
CA GLY A 158 7.80 -21.80 6.14
C GLY A 158 8.41 -20.41 5.96
N ALA A 159 7.65 -19.34 6.21
CA ALA A 159 8.14 -17.96 6.22
C ALA A 159 8.84 -17.58 7.54
N ASP A 160 8.74 -18.43 8.56
CA ASP A 160 9.52 -18.36 9.79
C ASP A 160 10.98 -18.72 9.50
N GLY A 161 11.79 -17.70 9.22
CA GLY A 161 13.24 -17.82 9.08
C GLY A 161 13.95 -18.36 10.32
#